data_AF-A0A3Q7HPR0-F1
#
_entry.id   AF-A0A3Q7HPR0-F1
#
_cell.length_a   1.000
_cell.length_b   1.000
_cell.length_c   1.000
_cell.angle_alpha   90.00
_cell.angle_beta   90.00
_cell.angle_gamma   90.00
#
_symmetry.space_group_name_H-M   'P 1'
#
loop_
_entity.id
_entity.type
_entity.pdbx_description
1 polymer ?
#
loop_
_entity_poly.entity_id
_entity_poly.type
_entity_poly.pdbx_seq_one_letter_code
_entity_poly.pdbx_strand_id
1 'polypeptide(L)'
;MFITHLPKLHSHFFIFYSTPRIIITSALLSKSKTTPVSHFSSATAAANTLLQTPELLQAKNLEIEDVLEKPHVEISVEKLFFPPDTDVSSGSRPLSSRILKGSNIVLSKYAGNSQVEQAEFVKSSVDTEACPSDGLPEFALVGRSNVGKSSLLNSLVRRKKLALTSKKPGKTQCINHFRINDSWHLVDLPGYGYAAAPHEVRTDWAKFTKDYFINRPTLVSVFLLIDASIPAKKIDLDYASWLAENKIPMTIVFTKCDKRKKKKTGGKKPEENLQDFLELIQKFFQTAPPWIMTSSVTNQGRDEILLHMSQLRNYWLKH
;
A
#
# COMPACT_ATOMS: atom_id res chain seq x y z
N MET A 1 -9.64 33.44 -28.43
CA MET A 1 -9.63 32.85 -27.07
C MET A 1 -9.71 31.34 -27.27
N PHE A 2 -8.56 30.68 -27.40
CA PHE A 2 -8.50 29.28 -27.82
C PHE A 2 -8.77 28.36 -26.63
N ILE A 3 -9.92 27.69 -26.67
CA ILE A 3 -10.24 26.57 -25.79
C ILE A 3 -9.49 25.36 -26.32
N THR A 4 -8.34 25.04 -25.71
CA THR A 4 -7.60 23.82 -26.02
C THR A 4 -8.29 22.64 -25.35
N HIS A 5 -8.94 21.81 -26.18
CA HIS A 5 -9.40 20.48 -25.80
C HIS A 5 -8.23 19.63 -25.30
N LEU A 6 -8.18 19.30 -24.01
CA LEU A 6 -7.38 18.18 -23.53
C LEU A 6 -7.99 16.86 -24.03
N PRO A 7 -7.17 15.90 -24.48
CA PRO A 7 -7.67 14.59 -24.88
C PRO A 7 -8.19 13.85 -23.64
N LYS A 8 -9.44 13.38 -23.70
CA LYS A 8 -9.95 12.38 -22.75
C LYS A 8 -9.14 11.11 -22.95
N LEU A 9 -8.27 10.76 -21.99
CA LEU A 9 -7.63 9.44 -21.94
C LEU A 9 -8.73 8.37 -22.01
N HIS A 10 -8.73 7.61 -23.10
CA HIS A 10 -9.67 6.52 -23.29
C HIS A 10 -9.35 5.39 -22.30
N SER A 11 -10.39 4.95 -21.60
CA SER A 11 -10.44 3.97 -20.52
C SER A 11 -10.04 2.52 -20.85
N HIS A 12 -9.11 2.28 -21.77
CA HIS A 12 -8.85 0.93 -22.31
C HIS A 12 -7.96 0.01 -21.45
N PHE A 13 -7.45 0.44 -20.30
CA PHE A 13 -6.46 -0.37 -19.55
C PHE A 13 -6.99 -1.15 -18.36
N PHE A 14 -8.28 -1.01 -18.03
CA PHE A 14 -8.91 -1.86 -17.04
C PHE A 14 -10.33 -2.16 -17.51
N ILE A 15 -10.48 -3.28 -18.23
CA ILE A 15 -11.79 -3.82 -18.49
C ILE A 15 -12.25 -4.39 -17.14
N PHE A 16 -13.42 -3.97 -16.67
CA PHE A 16 -14.03 -4.42 -15.41
C PHE A 16 -15.37 -5.07 -15.74
N TYR A 17 -15.78 -6.08 -14.95
CA TYR A 17 -17.12 -6.63 -15.07
C TYR A 17 -18.18 -5.57 -14.69
N SER A 18 -19.30 -5.55 -15.41
CA SER A 18 -20.57 -5.06 -14.87
C SER A 18 -21.38 -6.28 -14.46
N THR A 19 -21.47 -6.62 -13.17
CA THR A 19 -22.35 -7.71 -12.68
C THR A 19 -22.66 -7.58 -11.16
N PRO A 20 -23.73 -8.24 -10.65
CA PRO A 20 -24.86 -7.63 -9.92
C PRO A 20 -24.62 -7.38 -8.42
N ARG A 21 -25.50 -6.60 -7.78
CA ARG A 21 -25.50 -6.36 -6.32
C ARG A 21 -25.56 -7.68 -5.53
N ILE A 22 -24.46 -8.07 -4.89
CA ILE A 22 -24.43 -9.16 -3.91
C ILE A 22 -24.38 -8.55 -2.51
N ILE A 23 -25.48 -8.72 -1.75
CA ILE A 23 -25.56 -8.37 -0.33
C ILE A 23 -24.93 -9.51 0.46
N ILE A 24 -23.75 -9.28 1.06
CA ILE A 24 -23.09 -10.26 1.94
C ILE A 24 -23.73 -10.15 3.33
N THR A 25 -24.52 -11.16 3.73
CA THR A 25 -25.03 -11.31 5.10
C THR A 25 -23.97 -11.90 6.04
N SER A 26 -24.01 -11.48 7.31
CA SER A 26 -22.97 -11.60 8.34
C SER A 26 -22.78 -12.99 8.97
N ALA A 27 -22.99 -14.09 8.24
CA ALA A 27 -23.12 -15.42 8.85
C ALA A 27 -21.81 -16.21 9.08
N LEU A 28 -20.63 -15.68 8.73
CA LEU A 28 -19.36 -16.44 8.79
C LEU A 28 -18.39 -16.05 9.91
N LEU A 29 -18.87 -15.46 11.02
CA LEU A 29 -18.06 -15.18 12.21
C LEU A 29 -18.81 -15.50 13.53
N SER A 30 -18.93 -16.78 13.89
CA SER A 30 -19.12 -17.29 15.27
C SER A 30 -19.06 -18.82 15.20
N LYS A 31 -18.58 -19.64 16.14
CA LYS A 31 -18.02 -19.58 17.50
C LYS A 31 -17.49 -21.01 17.75
N SER A 32 -16.38 -21.19 18.45
CA SER A 32 -16.14 -22.44 19.19
C SER A 32 -15.71 -22.09 20.61
N LYS A 33 -16.63 -22.31 21.56
CA LYS A 33 -16.37 -22.36 23.00
C LYS A 33 -16.26 -23.83 23.39
N THR A 34 -15.22 -24.20 24.12
CA THR A 34 -15.26 -25.24 25.16
C THR A 34 -14.15 -24.97 26.20
N THR A 35 -14.52 -25.14 27.46
CA THR A 35 -13.72 -25.27 28.70
C THR A 35 -14.33 -26.49 29.45
N PRO A 36 -13.86 -26.99 30.62
CA PRO A 36 -12.74 -26.57 31.51
C PRO A 36 -11.92 -27.74 32.15
N VAL A 37 -11.14 -27.39 33.20
CA VAL A 37 -10.58 -28.22 34.34
C VAL A 37 -9.17 -28.79 34.07
N SER A 38 -8.13 -28.79 34.94
CA SER A 38 -7.88 -28.74 36.41
C SER A 38 -6.44 -28.20 36.66
N HIS A 39 -6.17 -27.35 37.67
CA HIS A 39 -5.62 -27.62 39.03
C HIS A 39 -4.09 -27.91 39.17
N PHE A 40 -3.48 -27.20 40.15
CA PHE A 40 -2.15 -27.37 40.81
C PHE A 40 -0.87 -27.07 40.00
N SER A 41 0.29 -26.73 40.58
CA SER A 41 0.78 -25.89 41.69
C SER A 41 2.30 -26.04 41.64
N SER A 42 3.03 -24.93 41.85
CA SER A 42 4.38 -24.82 42.44
C SER A 42 5.37 -26.00 42.38
N ALA A 43 6.60 -25.75 41.90
CA ALA A 43 7.82 -25.91 42.73
C ALA A 43 9.09 -25.40 42.04
N THR A 44 9.76 -24.52 42.76
CA THR A 44 11.15 -24.07 42.70
C THR A 44 12.14 -25.12 43.24
N ALA A 45 13.36 -25.16 42.67
CA ALA A 45 14.69 -25.35 43.31
C ALA A 45 15.69 -25.72 42.19
N ALA A 46 16.80 -25.05 41.89
CA ALA A 46 17.91 -24.47 42.67
C ALA A 46 18.83 -25.51 43.35
N ALA A 47 20.01 -25.74 42.74
CA ALA A 47 21.31 -26.09 43.34
C ALA A 47 22.35 -26.10 42.19
N ASN A 48 23.29 -25.14 42.06
CA ASN A 48 24.59 -25.02 42.72
C ASN A 48 25.32 -26.38 42.81
N THR A 49 26.57 -26.59 42.34
CA THR A 49 27.81 -25.90 42.78
C THR A 49 29.04 -26.52 42.06
N LEU A 50 30.02 -25.70 41.60
CA LEU A 50 31.51 -25.93 41.52
C LEU A 50 32.07 -27.15 40.71
N LEU A 51 33.21 -27.17 40.00
CA LEU A 51 34.50 -26.45 39.94
C LEU A 51 35.21 -26.76 38.59
N GLN A 52 36.03 -25.80 38.13
CA GLN A 52 37.32 -25.90 37.41
C GLN A 52 37.51 -26.66 36.06
N THR A 53 38.08 -25.90 35.12
CA THR A 53 38.61 -26.11 33.76
C THR A 53 39.97 -26.83 33.68
N PRO A 54 40.60 -27.04 32.49
CA PRO A 54 40.09 -27.49 31.18
C PRO A 54 40.95 -28.62 30.57
N GLU A 55 40.40 -29.49 29.71
CA GLU A 55 41.21 -30.42 28.93
C GLU A 55 40.77 -30.47 27.46
N LEU A 56 41.75 -30.24 26.58
CA LEU A 56 41.65 -30.30 25.12
C LEU A 56 41.24 -31.70 24.67
N LEU A 57 40.09 -31.82 24.01
CA LEU A 57 39.84 -32.92 23.08
C LEU A 57 39.22 -32.38 21.78
N GLN A 58 39.92 -32.72 20.70
CA GLN A 58 39.63 -32.43 19.30
C GLN A 58 38.19 -32.80 18.92
N ALA A 59 37.41 -31.81 18.49
CA ALA A 59 36.14 -32.03 17.83
C ALA A 59 36.26 -31.67 16.35
N LYS A 60 35.89 -32.63 15.51
CA LYS A 60 35.87 -32.63 14.05
C LYS A 60 35.20 -31.36 13.49
N ASN A 61 35.89 -30.67 12.58
CA ASN A 61 35.30 -29.70 11.67
C ASN A 61 34.37 -30.44 10.69
N LEU A 62 33.07 -30.41 10.99
CA LEU A 62 31.99 -30.54 10.02
C LEU A 62 31.52 -29.12 9.71
N GLU A 63 32.09 -28.51 8.68
CA GLU A 63 31.58 -27.26 8.14
C GLU A 63 30.33 -27.57 7.31
N ILE A 64 29.18 -27.36 7.94
CA ILE A 64 27.87 -27.23 7.31
C ILE A 64 27.77 -25.76 6.88
N GLU A 65 28.16 -25.43 5.66
CA GLU A 65 27.73 -24.19 5.00
C GLU A 65 26.41 -24.44 4.27
N ASP A 66 25.32 -24.49 5.04
CA ASP A 66 23.96 -24.45 4.51
C ASP A 66 23.53 -22.97 4.51
N VAL A 67 23.99 -22.22 3.50
CA VAL A 67 23.52 -20.85 3.27
C VAL A 67 22.10 -20.93 2.74
N LEU A 68 21.16 -20.70 3.66
CA LEU A 68 19.73 -20.47 3.43
C LEU A 68 19.46 -19.60 2.18
N GLU A 69 19.21 -20.24 1.04
CA GLU A 69 18.47 -19.65 -0.06
C GLU A 69 17.08 -19.25 0.44
N LYS A 70 16.80 -17.95 0.46
CA LYS A 70 15.44 -17.46 0.70
C LYS A 70 14.60 -17.91 -0.49
N PRO A 71 13.43 -18.53 -0.29
CA PRO A 71 12.60 -18.99 -1.39
C PRO A 71 12.23 -17.78 -2.26
N HIS A 72 12.69 -17.80 -3.51
CA HIS A 72 12.23 -16.89 -4.54
C HIS A 72 10.74 -17.20 -4.75
N VAL A 73 9.85 -16.32 -4.27
CA VAL A 73 8.43 -16.42 -4.55
C VAL A 73 8.24 -16.12 -6.03
N GLU A 74 8.08 -17.16 -6.83
CA GLU A 74 7.83 -17.05 -8.25
C GLU A 74 6.37 -16.60 -8.47
N ILE A 75 6.19 -15.31 -8.78
CA ILE A 75 4.87 -14.74 -9.06
C ILE A 75 4.48 -15.13 -10.49
N SER A 76 3.36 -15.86 -10.66
CA SER A 76 2.82 -16.21 -11.98
C SER A 76 2.59 -14.95 -12.83
N VAL A 77 2.90 -15.02 -14.13
CA VAL A 77 2.81 -13.88 -15.06
C VAL A 77 1.45 -13.19 -15.04
N GLU A 78 0.36 -13.96 -14.89
CA GLU A 78 -1.03 -13.47 -14.81
C GLU A 78 -1.30 -12.58 -13.59
N LYS A 79 -0.46 -12.69 -12.55
CA LYS A 79 -0.57 -11.89 -11.32
C LYS A 79 0.32 -10.65 -11.36
N LEU A 80 1.12 -10.48 -12.41
CA LEU A 80 1.95 -9.30 -12.61
C LEU A 80 1.16 -8.16 -13.21
N PHE A 81 1.43 -6.95 -12.71
CA PHE A 81 0.97 -5.72 -13.30
C PHE A 81 2.01 -5.22 -14.30
N PHE A 82 1.58 -5.12 -15.56
CA PHE A 82 2.36 -4.54 -16.64
C PHE A 82 1.90 -3.10 -16.87
N PRO A 83 2.76 -2.10 -16.65
CA PRO A 83 2.44 -0.73 -17.01
C PRO A 83 2.20 -0.58 -18.52
N PRO A 84 1.55 0.50 -18.97
CA PRO A 84 1.35 0.75 -20.40
C PRO A 84 2.67 0.72 -21.20
N ASP A 85 2.58 0.22 -22.43
CA ASP A 85 3.70 -0.05 -23.35
C ASP A 85 4.87 -0.86 -22.77
N THR A 86 4.59 -1.76 -21.81
CA THR A 86 5.61 -2.67 -21.29
C THR A 86 5.80 -3.83 -22.25
N ASP A 87 6.95 -3.89 -22.90
CA ASP A 87 7.32 -5.01 -23.75
C ASP A 87 7.67 -6.23 -22.89
N VAL A 88 6.96 -7.33 -23.11
CA VAL A 88 7.11 -8.63 -22.44
C VAL A 88 8.10 -9.53 -23.18
N SER A 89 8.39 -9.24 -24.46
CA SER A 89 9.06 -10.14 -25.39
C SER A 89 10.48 -9.71 -25.80
N SER A 90 10.88 -8.44 -25.61
CA SER A 90 12.11 -7.89 -26.22
C SER A 90 13.30 -7.60 -25.29
N GLY A 91 13.27 -8.01 -24.02
CA GLY A 91 14.34 -7.70 -23.07
C GLY A 91 15.52 -8.70 -23.09
N SER A 92 16.75 -8.20 -23.14
CA SER A 92 17.98 -8.98 -22.86
C SER A 92 18.09 -9.44 -21.39
N ARG A 93 17.17 -8.99 -20.52
CA ARG A 93 17.14 -9.32 -19.09
C ARG A 93 15.91 -10.17 -18.73
N PRO A 94 16.06 -11.18 -17.86
CA PRO A 94 14.94 -11.99 -17.38
C PRO A 94 13.82 -11.13 -16.75
N LEU A 95 12.56 -11.49 -16.97
CA LEU A 95 11.38 -10.77 -16.44
C LEU A 95 11.48 -10.53 -14.92
N SER A 96 11.97 -11.52 -14.18
CA SER A 96 12.17 -11.47 -12.72
C SER A 96 13.05 -10.28 -12.27
N SER A 97 14.05 -9.90 -13.07
CA SER A 97 14.93 -8.76 -12.78
C SER A 97 14.27 -7.40 -13.01
N ARG A 98 13.14 -7.37 -13.73
CA ARG A 98 12.36 -6.17 -14.03
C ARG A 98 11.21 -5.98 -13.04
N ILE A 99 10.95 -6.92 -12.14
CA ILE A 99 9.89 -6.77 -11.13
C ILE A 99 10.41 -5.93 -9.96
N LEU A 100 9.66 -4.90 -9.58
CA LEU A 100 9.95 -4.09 -8.40
C LEU A 100 9.90 -4.97 -7.14
N LYS A 101 10.91 -4.86 -6.28
CA LYS A 101 11.03 -5.72 -5.08
C LYS A 101 9.82 -5.56 -4.16
N GLY A 102 9.26 -6.67 -3.69
CA GLY A 102 8.10 -6.65 -2.79
C GLY A 102 6.83 -6.09 -3.45
N SER A 103 6.65 -6.34 -4.74
CA SER A 103 5.50 -5.90 -5.54
C SER A 103 5.13 -6.95 -6.60
N ASN A 104 4.05 -6.71 -7.34
CA ASN A 104 3.78 -7.40 -8.61
C ASN A 104 4.05 -6.53 -9.85
N ILE A 105 4.79 -5.43 -9.73
CA ILE A 105 4.87 -4.39 -10.77
C ILE A 105 6.13 -4.58 -11.60
N VAL A 106 5.96 -4.64 -12.92
CA VAL A 106 7.06 -4.73 -13.88
C VAL A 106 7.53 -3.34 -14.27
N LEU A 107 8.85 -3.15 -14.39
CA LEU A 107 9.46 -1.94 -14.89
C LEU A 107 9.27 -1.81 -16.40
N SER A 108 8.76 -0.65 -16.82
CA SER A 108 8.62 -0.26 -18.22
C SER A 108 9.71 0.71 -18.66
N LYS A 109 9.75 1.03 -19.95
CA LYS A 109 10.64 2.07 -20.52
C LYS A 109 10.42 3.47 -19.95
N TYR A 110 9.30 3.69 -19.26
CA TYR A 110 8.96 4.98 -18.65
C TYR A 110 9.52 5.13 -17.22
N ALA A 111 10.12 4.09 -16.65
CA ALA A 111 10.70 4.14 -15.31
C ALA A 111 11.99 5.00 -15.29
N GLY A 112 11.90 6.22 -14.74
CA GLY A 112 13.01 7.17 -14.69
C GLY A 112 12.62 8.51 -14.08
N ASN A 113 13.60 9.30 -13.63
CA ASN A 113 13.37 10.59 -12.94
C ASN A 113 12.51 10.44 -11.67
N SER A 114 12.79 9.42 -10.86
CA SER A 114 12.05 9.09 -9.63
C SER A 114 12.56 9.78 -8.36
N GLN A 115 13.69 10.49 -8.44
CA GLN A 115 14.29 11.14 -7.27
C GLN A 115 13.41 12.27 -6.75
N VAL A 116 13.44 12.50 -5.44
CA VAL A 116 12.77 13.62 -4.78
C VAL A 116 13.84 14.54 -4.22
N GLU A 117 13.95 15.72 -4.82
CA GLU A 117 14.94 16.75 -4.46
C GLU A 117 14.28 17.84 -3.60
N GLN A 118 13.07 18.23 -3.96
CA GLN A 118 12.27 19.25 -3.26
C GLN A 118 10.82 18.81 -3.08
N ALA A 119 10.22 19.22 -1.96
CA ALA A 119 8.86 18.84 -1.59
C ALA A 119 8.22 19.92 -0.71
N GLU A 120 7.23 20.65 -1.22
CA GLU A 120 6.67 21.82 -0.56
C GLU A 120 5.17 21.65 -0.32
N PHE A 121 4.68 22.12 0.83
CA PHE A 121 3.24 22.20 1.06
C PHE A 121 2.68 23.39 0.30
N VAL A 122 1.66 23.16 -0.53
CA VAL A 122 1.05 24.20 -1.36
C VAL A 122 -0.19 24.76 -0.67
N LYS A 123 -1.19 23.91 -0.42
CA LYS A 123 -2.49 24.33 0.08
C LYS A 123 -3.28 23.16 0.69
N SER A 124 -4.20 23.49 1.58
CA SER A 124 -5.29 22.63 2.04
C SER A 124 -6.63 23.13 1.46
N SER A 125 -7.39 22.24 0.84
CA SER A 125 -8.68 22.55 0.21
C SER A 125 -9.79 21.68 0.80
N VAL A 126 -10.98 22.25 0.96
CA VAL A 126 -12.18 21.56 1.51
C VAL A 126 -13.11 21.05 0.40
N ASP A 127 -12.85 21.44 -0.84
CA ASP A 127 -13.56 21.08 -2.06
C ASP A 127 -12.59 20.99 -3.25
N THR A 128 -13.00 20.25 -4.28
CA THR A 128 -12.19 19.96 -5.48
C THR A 128 -11.84 21.23 -6.25
N GLU A 129 -12.77 22.17 -6.36
CA GLU A 129 -12.60 23.41 -7.13
C GLU A 129 -11.56 24.36 -6.51
N ALA A 130 -11.34 24.30 -5.19
CA ALA A 130 -10.30 25.09 -4.53
C ALA A 130 -8.91 24.46 -4.61
N CYS A 131 -8.76 23.25 -5.14
CA CYS A 131 -7.47 22.60 -5.34
C CYS A 131 -6.63 23.36 -6.39
N PRO A 132 -5.29 23.32 -6.34
CA PRO A 132 -4.42 23.97 -7.33
C PRO A 132 -4.83 23.61 -8.77
N SER A 133 -4.75 24.52 -9.72
CA SER A 133 -5.18 24.28 -11.12
C SER A 133 -4.04 24.46 -12.13
N ASP A 134 -2.81 24.16 -11.71
CA ASP A 134 -1.59 24.32 -12.52
C ASP A 134 -1.35 23.19 -13.54
N GLY A 135 -2.24 22.20 -13.61
CA GLY A 135 -2.21 21.13 -14.61
C GLY A 135 -1.16 20.05 -14.35
N LEU A 136 -0.47 20.08 -13.21
CA LEU A 136 0.57 19.11 -12.89
C LEU A 136 -0.03 17.73 -12.54
N PRO A 137 0.63 16.61 -12.92
CA PRO A 137 0.18 15.27 -12.57
C PRO A 137 0.06 15.05 -11.06
N GLU A 138 -0.97 14.34 -10.61
CA GLU A 138 -1.26 14.16 -9.18
C GLU A 138 -1.34 12.68 -8.79
N PHE A 139 -0.73 12.35 -7.65
CA PHE A 139 -0.82 11.04 -7.01
C PHE A 139 -1.48 11.20 -5.65
N ALA A 140 -2.65 10.59 -5.50
CA ALA A 140 -3.47 10.73 -4.31
C ALA A 140 -3.20 9.61 -3.31
N LEU A 141 -2.91 9.94 -2.05
CA LEU A 141 -2.83 8.98 -0.95
C LEU A 141 -4.17 8.95 -0.20
N VAL A 142 -4.74 7.76 -0.06
CA VAL A 142 -5.96 7.54 0.74
C VAL A 142 -5.86 6.20 1.48
N GLY A 143 -6.57 6.07 2.58
CA GLY A 143 -6.60 4.83 3.36
C GLY A 143 -7.30 5.03 4.69
N ARG A 144 -7.54 3.95 5.44
CA ARG A 144 -8.17 4.08 6.76
C ARG A 144 -7.36 4.99 7.67
N SER A 145 -8.05 5.71 8.55
CA SER A 145 -7.42 6.43 9.66
C SER A 145 -6.36 5.56 10.40
N ASN A 146 -5.19 6.12 10.66
CA ASN A 146 -4.02 5.45 11.24
C ASN A 146 -3.39 4.30 10.41
N VAL A 147 -3.70 4.17 9.11
CA VAL A 147 -3.03 3.20 8.23
C VAL A 147 -1.54 3.49 8.00
N GLY A 148 -1.09 4.72 8.24
CA GLY A 148 0.31 5.15 8.03
C GLY A 148 0.50 6.12 6.86
N LYS A 149 -0.58 6.72 6.34
CA LYS A 149 -0.57 7.67 5.22
C LYS A 149 0.44 8.82 5.35
N SER A 150 0.35 9.62 6.40
CA SER A 150 1.29 10.74 6.62
C SER A 150 2.73 10.25 6.90
N SER A 151 2.90 9.05 7.48
CA SER A 151 4.22 8.45 7.67
C SER A 151 4.84 8.00 6.35
N LEU A 152 4.05 7.43 5.46
CA LEU A 152 4.48 7.08 4.10
C LEU A 152 4.83 8.34 3.32
N LEU A 153 3.98 9.36 3.34
CA LEU A 153 4.22 10.66 2.69
C LEU A 153 5.58 11.22 3.11
N ASN A 154 5.80 11.35 4.43
CA ASN A 154 7.07 11.85 4.98
C ASN A 154 8.28 10.98 4.60
N SER A 155 8.11 9.66 4.51
CA SER A 155 9.15 8.73 4.06
C SER A 155 9.49 8.93 2.58
N LEU A 156 8.48 9.06 1.70
CA LEU A 156 8.68 9.29 0.26
C LEU A 156 9.51 10.56 0.01
N VAL A 157 9.13 11.66 0.66
CA VAL A 157 9.77 12.97 0.49
C VAL A 157 11.02 13.19 1.37
N ARG A 158 11.39 12.21 2.20
CA ARG A 158 12.50 12.30 3.18
C ARG A 158 12.41 13.53 4.11
N ARG A 159 11.20 14.01 4.45
CA ARG A 159 10.99 15.11 5.41
C ARG A 159 10.17 14.62 6.59
N LYS A 160 10.68 14.82 7.82
CA LYS A 160 10.05 14.28 9.04
C LYS A 160 8.73 14.92 9.44
N LYS A 161 8.44 16.14 8.97
CA LYS A 161 7.31 16.96 9.44
C LYS A 161 6.58 17.71 8.31
N LEU A 162 6.72 17.28 7.06
CA LEU A 162 6.00 17.93 5.95
C LEU A 162 4.49 17.67 6.09
N ALA A 163 4.11 16.41 6.31
CA ALA A 163 2.77 16.05 6.77
C ALA A 163 2.76 15.80 8.28
N LEU A 164 1.72 16.29 8.95
CA LEU A 164 1.53 16.08 10.39
C LEU A 164 1.16 14.61 10.67
N THR A 165 2.03 13.89 11.39
CA THR A 165 1.76 12.52 11.85
C THR A 165 1.17 12.53 13.26
N SER A 166 0.05 11.85 13.50
CA SER A 166 -0.54 11.67 14.83
C SER A 166 -1.03 10.24 15.03
N LYS A 167 -1.04 9.78 16.29
CA LYS A 167 -1.72 8.54 16.70
C LYS A 167 -3.24 8.76 16.85
N LYS A 168 -3.69 10.00 17.08
CA LYS A 168 -5.11 10.36 17.15
C LYS A 168 -5.67 10.43 15.73
N PRO A 169 -6.69 9.65 15.37
CA PRO A 169 -7.21 9.69 14.02
C PRO A 169 -8.05 10.95 13.75
N GLY A 170 -8.38 11.22 12.47
CA GLY A 170 -9.21 12.38 12.06
C GLY A 170 -8.51 13.73 11.95
N LYS A 171 -7.17 13.77 11.81
CA LYS A 171 -6.40 15.02 11.68
C LYS A 171 -6.40 15.61 10.26
N THR A 172 -6.31 14.77 9.23
CA THR A 172 -6.47 15.22 7.85
C THR A 172 -7.97 15.37 7.57
N GLN A 173 -8.45 16.60 7.50
CA GLN A 173 -9.86 16.95 7.23
C GLN A 173 -10.05 17.66 5.88
N CYS A 174 -8.94 18.00 5.22
CA CYS A 174 -8.88 18.67 3.94
C CYS A 174 -8.05 17.84 2.96
N ILE A 175 -8.16 18.14 1.68
CA ILE A 175 -7.26 17.68 0.63
C ILE A 175 -5.98 18.53 0.72
N ASN A 176 -4.83 17.92 1.00
CA ASN A 176 -3.56 18.65 1.11
C ASN A 176 -2.68 18.37 -0.11
N HIS A 177 -2.26 19.41 -0.80
CA HIS A 177 -1.36 19.31 -1.94
C HIS A 177 0.07 19.57 -1.53
N PHE A 178 0.97 18.65 -1.90
CA PHE A 178 2.41 18.79 -1.74
C PHE A 178 3.06 18.76 -3.12
N ARG A 179 3.72 19.85 -3.53
CA ARG A 179 4.41 19.97 -4.81
C ARG A 179 5.79 19.33 -4.70
N ILE A 180 6.11 18.43 -5.62
CA ILE A 180 7.35 17.67 -5.64
C ILE A 180 8.13 18.01 -6.91
N ASN A 181 9.41 18.38 -6.75
CA ASN A 181 10.32 18.77 -7.84
C ASN A 181 9.68 19.75 -8.85
N ASP A 182 8.82 20.64 -8.39
CA ASP A 182 8.01 21.57 -9.20
C ASP A 182 7.22 20.95 -10.36
N SER A 183 7.08 19.62 -10.40
CA SER A 183 6.67 18.88 -11.61
C SER A 183 5.49 17.93 -11.39
N TRP A 184 5.11 17.64 -10.15
CA TRP A 184 3.93 16.82 -9.84
C TRP A 184 3.48 17.05 -8.39
N HIS A 185 2.26 16.63 -8.07
CA HIS A 185 1.72 16.70 -6.71
C HIS A 185 1.59 15.32 -6.07
N LEU A 186 1.98 15.25 -4.80
CA LEU A 186 1.53 14.23 -3.88
C LEU A 186 0.37 14.80 -3.06
N VAL A 187 -0.78 14.13 -3.07
CA VAL A 187 -2.02 14.66 -2.50
C VAL A 187 -2.44 13.81 -1.31
N ASP A 188 -2.57 14.40 -0.13
CA ASP A 188 -2.99 13.71 1.10
C ASP A 188 -4.48 13.94 1.34
N LEU A 189 -5.30 12.90 1.14
CA LEU A 189 -6.75 12.99 1.38
C LEU A 189 -7.11 12.54 2.81
N PRO A 190 -8.28 12.96 3.34
CA PRO A 190 -8.80 12.46 4.60
C PRO A 190 -8.90 10.93 4.62
N GLY A 191 -8.55 10.33 5.75
CA GLY A 191 -8.67 8.88 5.90
C GLY A 191 -10.09 8.45 6.22
N TYR A 192 -10.58 7.39 5.57
CA TYR A 192 -11.92 6.84 5.84
C TYR A 192 -11.96 6.02 7.14
N GLY A 193 -13.17 5.66 7.58
CA GLY A 193 -13.41 4.78 8.73
C GLY A 193 -13.13 5.38 10.11
N TYR A 194 -13.01 6.70 10.23
CA TYR A 194 -12.84 7.37 11.52
C TYR A 194 -14.16 7.48 12.29
N ALA A 195 -14.49 6.47 13.10
CA ALA A 195 -15.77 6.39 13.80
C ALA A 195 -16.05 7.52 14.81
N ALA A 196 -15.01 8.24 15.28
CA ALA A 196 -15.17 9.28 16.30
C ALA A 196 -15.49 10.68 15.73
N ALA A 197 -15.50 10.86 14.39
CA ALA A 197 -16.05 12.08 13.80
C ALA A 197 -17.59 12.01 13.74
N PRO A 198 -18.30 13.16 13.91
CA PRO A 198 -19.73 13.24 13.67
C PRO A 198 -20.12 12.66 12.30
N HIS A 199 -21.34 12.12 12.20
CA HIS A 199 -21.80 11.49 10.97
C HIS A 199 -21.79 12.46 9.78
N GLU A 200 -22.24 13.70 9.97
CA GLU A 200 -22.25 14.75 8.95
C GLU A 200 -20.85 15.01 8.37
N VAL A 201 -19.88 15.24 9.24
CA VAL A 201 -18.47 15.44 8.86
C VAL A 201 -17.91 14.24 8.09
N ARG A 202 -18.27 13.01 8.47
CA ARG A 202 -17.85 11.81 7.74
C ARG A 202 -18.47 11.74 6.34
N THR A 203 -19.74 12.10 6.23
CA THR A 203 -20.47 12.14 4.95
C THR A 203 -19.86 13.19 4.03
N ASP A 204 -19.53 14.36 4.57
CA ASP A 204 -18.90 15.45 3.80
C ASP A 204 -17.52 15.05 3.29
N TRP A 205 -16.68 14.44 4.15
CA TRP A 205 -15.37 13.93 3.72
C TRP A 205 -15.48 12.87 2.64
N ALA A 206 -16.41 11.94 2.81
CA ALA A 206 -16.67 10.90 1.83
C ALA A 206 -17.14 11.50 0.51
N LYS A 207 -17.97 12.55 0.54
CA LYS A 207 -18.48 13.23 -0.63
C LYS A 207 -17.35 13.93 -1.40
N PHE A 208 -16.64 14.87 -0.78
CA PHE A 208 -15.62 15.62 -1.53
C PHE A 208 -14.44 14.75 -1.96
N THR A 209 -14.08 13.71 -1.19
CA THR A 209 -13.01 12.77 -1.59
C THR A 209 -13.39 12.00 -2.85
N LYS A 210 -14.66 11.55 -2.94
CA LYS A 210 -15.18 10.89 -4.14
C LYS A 210 -15.29 11.86 -5.31
N ASP A 211 -15.79 13.07 -5.06
CA ASP A 211 -15.90 14.12 -6.07
C ASP A 211 -14.52 14.48 -6.63
N TYR A 212 -13.49 14.52 -5.79
CA TYR A 212 -12.11 14.71 -6.21
C TYR A 212 -11.65 13.57 -7.13
N PHE A 213 -11.85 12.30 -6.76
CA PHE A 213 -11.41 11.18 -7.60
C PHE A 213 -12.14 11.09 -8.95
N ILE A 214 -13.42 11.47 -9.00
CA ILE A 214 -14.22 11.42 -10.22
C ILE A 214 -13.88 12.58 -11.15
N ASN A 215 -13.70 13.79 -10.59
CA ASN A 215 -13.68 15.02 -11.38
C ASN A 215 -12.28 15.60 -11.58
N ARG A 216 -11.22 15.02 -11.02
CA ARG A 216 -9.86 15.58 -11.11
C ARG A 216 -9.11 15.07 -12.36
N PRO A 217 -8.98 15.86 -13.44
CA PRO A 217 -8.38 15.39 -14.69
C PRO A 217 -6.87 15.13 -14.60
N THR A 218 -6.19 15.78 -13.66
CA THR A 218 -4.75 15.64 -13.40
C THR A 218 -4.41 14.44 -12.50
N LEU A 219 -5.42 13.72 -11.98
CA LEU A 219 -5.21 12.54 -11.14
C LEU A 219 -4.67 11.37 -11.97
N VAL A 220 -3.41 11.01 -11.75
CA VAL A 220 -2.75 9.91 -12.45
C VAL A 220 -3.09 8.56 -11.82
N SER A 221 -3.04 8.48 -10.49
CA SER A 221 -3.35 7.24 -9.75
C SER A 221 -3.63 7.52 -8.28
N VAL A 222 -4.56 6.74 -7.71
CA VAL A 222 -4.84 6.67 -6.27
C VAL A 222 -4.02 5.57 -5.62
N PHE A 223 -3.20 5.93 -4.66
CA PHE A 223 -2.46 5.01 -3.81
C PHE A 223 -3.35 4.68 -2.59
N LEU A 224 -4.03 3.53 -2.65
CA LEU A 224 -4.89 3.03 -1.60
C LEU A 224 -4.05 2.27 -0.57
N LEU A 225 -3.90 2.84 0.62
CA LEU A 225 -3.09 2.28 1.70
C LEU A 225 -3.88 1.26 2.53
N ILE A 226 -3.27 0.11 2.74
CA ILE A 226 -3.80 -1.04 3.49
C ILE A 226 -2.80 -1.43 4.60
N ASP A 227 -3.25 -1.55 5.85
CA ASP A 227 -2.39 -1.96 6.97
C ASP A 227 -2.14 -3.48 6.92
N ALA A 228 -0.94 -3.90 6.52
CA ALA A 228 -0.60 -5.32 6.41
C ALA A 228 -0.42 -6.00 7.78
N SER A 229 -0.34 -5.25 8.89
CA SER A 229 -0.14 -5.82 10.23
C SER A 229 -1.42 -6.40 10.87
N ILE A 230 -2.55 -6.31 10.16
CA ILE A 230 -3.86 -6.79 10.60
C ILE A 230 -4.59 -7.51 9.45
N PRO A 231 -5.57 -8.38 9.77
CA PRO A 231 -6.41 -8.99 8.74
C PRO A 231 -7.18 -7.93 7.93
N ALA A 232 -7.44 -8.26 6.67
CA ALA A 232 -8.24 -7.47 5.75
C ALA A 232 -9.54 -7.00 6.39
N LYS A 233 -9.92 -5.74 6.14
CA LYS A 233 -11.15 -5.16 6.66
C LYS A 233 -12.12 -4.90 5.52
N LYS A 234 -13.39 -5.18 5.77
CA LYS A 234 -14.48 -4.95 4.81
C LYS A 234 -14.46 -3.52 4.24
N ILE A 235 -14.26 -2.51 5.10
CA ILE A 235 -14.20 -1.11 4.65
C ILE A 235 -13.09 -0.84 3.63
N ASP A 236 -11.96 -1.54 3.72
CA ASP A 236 -10.86 -1.38 2.76
C ASP A 236 -11.21 -2.07 1.42
N LEU A 237 -11.83 -3.25 1.48
CA LEU A 237 -12.31 -4.00 0.31
C LEU A 237 -13.41 -3.22 -0.43
N ASP A 238 -14.39 -2.69 0.31
CA ASP A 238 -15.47 -1.87 -0.23
C ASP A 238 -14.91 -0.62 -0.92
N TYR A 239 -13.86 -0.01 -0.36
CA TYR A 239 -13.22 1.17 -0.96
C TYR A 239 -12.46 0.82 -2.25
N ALA A 240 -11.73 -0.29 -2.25
CA ALA A 240 -11.05 -0.80 -3.45
C ALA A 240 -12.06 -1.13 -4.56
N SER A 241 -13.18 -1.79 -4.21
CA SER A 241 -14.28 -2.08 -5.14
C SER A 241 -14.85 -0.79 -5.73
N TRP A 242 -15.12 0.21 -4.89
CA TRP A 242 -15.65 1.49 -5.36
C TRP A 242 -14.70 2.21 -6.32
N LEU A 243 -13.39 2.22 -6.07
CA LEU A 243 -12.39 2.78 -6.99
C LEU A 243 -12.41 2.04 -8.34
N ALA A 244 -12.49 0.71 -8.31
CA ALA A 244 -12.55 -0.14 -9.51
C ALA A 244 -13.82 0.09 -10.32
N GLU A 245 -15.00 0.09 -9.67
CA GLU A 245 -16.31 0.30 -10.30
C GLU A 245 -16.39 1.67 -11.00
N ASN A 246 -15.73 2.69 -10.45
CA ASN A 246 -15.66 4.03 -11.02
C ASN A 246 -14.48 4.22 -11.98
N LYS A 247 -13.73 3.15 -12.30
CA LYS A 247 -12.57 3.16 -13.21
C LYS A 247 -11.49 4.16 -12.81
N ILE A 248 -11.33 4.39 -11.51
CA ILE A 248 -10.30 5.28 -10.98
C ILE A 248 -8.98 4.47 -10.95
N PRO A 249 -7.92 4.91 -11.65
CA PRO A 249 -6.63 4.22 -11.60
C PRO A 249 -6.12 4.16 -10.17
N MET A 250 -5.67 2.98 -9.73
CA MET A 250 -5.18 2.82 -8.38
C MET A 250 -4.03 1.83 -8.24
N THR A 251 -3.24 2.03 -7.19
CA THR A 251 -2.16 1.15 -6.72
C THR A 251 -2.38 0.85 -5.24
N ILE A 252 -2.35 -0.42 -4.87
CA ILE A 252 -2.51 -0.85 -3.48
C ILE A 252 -1.17 -0.76 -2.76
N VAL A 253 -1.10 0.01 -1.68
CA VAL A 253 0.11 0.12 -0.87
C VAL A 253 -0.09 -0.58 0.46
N PHE A 254 0.55 -1.71 0.64
CA PHE A 254 0.57 -2.42 1.91
C PHE A 254 1.57 -1.75 2.85
N THR A 255 1.08 -1.15 3.94
CA THR A 255 1.92 -0.44 4.92
C THR A 255 2.24 -1.32 6.12
N LYS A 256 3.26 -0.89 6.88
CA LYS A 256 3.69 -1.52 8.15
C LYS A 256 4.13 -2.97 8.00
N CYS A 257 4.74 -3.32 6.86
CA CYS A 257 5.27 -4.66 6.60
C CYS A 257 6.41 -5.06 7.54
N ASP A 258 6.98 -4.12 8.32
CA ASP A 258 7.92 -4.40 9.40
C ASP A 258 7.27 -5.06 10.63
N LYS A 259 5.95 -4.92 10.81
CA LYS A 259 5.26 -5.37 12.01
C LYS A 259 5.02 -6.87 11.99
N ARG A 260 5.90 -7.62 12.64
CA ARG A 260 5.70 -9.04 12.93
C ARG A 260 4.94 -9.21 14.25
N LYS A 261 3.78 -9.87 14.21
CA LYS A 261 3.18 -10.42 15.43
C LYS A 261 3.91 -11.70 15.83
N LYS A 262 4.15 -11.91 17.13
CA LYS A 262 4.74 -13.16 17.63
C LYS A 262 3.75 -14.30 17.35
N LYS A 263 4.20 -15.44 16.79
CA LYS A 263 3.34 -16.62 16.51
C LYS A 263 2.48 -17.04 17.71
N LYS A 264 2.97 -16.84 18.95
CA LYS A 264 2.24 -17.13 20.20
C LYS A 264 0.90 -16.40 20.36
N THR A 265 0.67 -15.26 19.69
CA THR A 265 -0.60 -14.52 19.77
C THR A 265 -1.55 -14.77 18.58
N GLY A 266 -1.26 -15.78 17.74
CA GLY A 266 -2.13 -16.15 16.61
C GLY A 266 -2.21 -15.10 15.49
N GLY A 267 -1.31 -14.12 15.48
CA GLY A 267 -1.27 -13.09 14.43
C GLY A 267 -0.55 -13.59 13.19
N LYS A 268 -1.20 -13.46 12.03
CA LYS A 268 -0.59 -13.62 10.70
C LYS A 268 0.53 -12.61 10.46
N LYS A 269 1.54 -13.02 9.70
CA LYS A 269 2.59 -12.14 9.17
C LYS A 269 1.99 -11.16 8.14
N PRO A 270 2.64 -10.02 7.89
CA PRO A 270 2.19 -9.07 6.87
C PRO A 270 1.99 -9.69 5.49
N GLU A 271 2.87 -10.60 5.08
CA GLU A 271 2.78 -11.31 3.81
C GLU A 271 1.50 -12.16 3.69
N GLU A 272 1.12 -12.82 4.79
CA GLU A 272 -0.10 -13.64 4.84
C GLU A 272 -1.37 -12.78 4.80
N ASN A 273 -1.41 -11.67 5.53
CA ASN A 273 -2.56 -10.75 5.49
C ASN A 273 -2.71 -10.07 4.12
N LEU A 274 -1.60 -9.74 3.47
CA LEU A 274 -1.58 -9.23 2.10
C LEU A 274 -2.17 -10.26 1.14
N GLN A 275 -1.77 -11.53 1.25
CA GLN A 275 -2.25 -12.57 0.37
C GLN A 275 -3.75 -12.79 0.53
N ASP A 276 -4.24 -12.84 1.78
CA ASP A 276 -5.68 -12.88 2.07
C ASP A 276 -6.42 -11.69 1.43
N PHE A 277 -5.86 -10.48 1.53
CA PHE A 277 -6.47 -9.29 0.93
C PHE A 277 -6.53 -9.40 -0.59
N LEU A 278 -5.45 -9.82 -1.24
CA LEU A 278 -5.36 -9.99 -2.68
C LEU A 278 -6.37 -11.02 -3.20
N GLU A 279 -6.53 -12.15 -2.51
CA GLU A 279 -7.53 -13.18 -2.85
C GLU A 279 -8.96 -12.66 -2.73
N LEU A 280 -9.25 -11.86 -1.70
CA LEU A 280 -10.56 -11.27 -1.51
C LEU A 280 -10.89 -10.24 -2.60
N ILE A 281 -9.92 -9.41 -3.00
CA ILE A 281 -10.18 -8.39 -4.02
C ILE A 281 -10.19 -8.93 -5.44
N GLN A 282 -9.51 -10.03 -5.74
CA GLN A 282 -9.42 -10.59 -7.10
C GLN A 282 -10.79 -10.76 -7.77
N LYS A 283 -11.84 -10.98 -6.98
CA LYS A 283 -13.23 -11.07 -7.45
C LYS A 283 -13.76 -9.80 -8.11
N PHE A 284 -13.13 -8.65 -7.87
CA PHE A 284 -13.51 -7.34 -8.39
C PHE A 284 -12.64 -6.86 -9.56
N PHE A 285 -11.55 -7.58 -9.89
CA PHE A 285 -10.58 -7.16 -10.91
C PHE A 285 -10.42 -8.22 -11.99
N GLN A 286 -10.41 -7.80 -13.26
CA GLN A 286 -10.04 -8.71 -14.36
C GLN A 286 -8.54 -8.99 -14.39
N THR A 287 -7.74 -7.94 -14.16
CA THR A 287 -6.29 -8.01 -14.06
C THR A 287 -5.85 -7.68 -12.64
N ALA A 288 -4.84 -8.38 -12.13
CA ALA A 288 -4.33 -8.12 -10.79
C ALA A 288 -3.97 -6.62 -10.64
N PRO A 289 -4.55 -5.91 -9.64
CA PRO A 289 -4.20 -4.51 -9.43
C PRO A 289 -2.72 -4.40 -9.04
N PRO A 290 -2.03 -3.30 -9.39
CA PRO A 290 -0.67 -3.09 -8.94
C PRO A 290 -0.64 -2.97 -7.42
N TRP A 291 0.31 -3.64 -6.77
CA TRP A 291 0.50 -3.55 -5.34
C TRP A 291 1.98 -3.48 -4.95
N ILE A 292 2.29 -2.80 -3.85
CA ILE A 292 3.65 -2.65 -3.30
C ILE A 292 3.63 -2.79 -1.78
N MET A 293 4.58 -3.55 -1.23
CA MET A 293 4.85 -3.66 0.21
C MET A 293 5.73 -2.53 0.70
N THR A 294 5.38 -1.92 1.83
CA THR A 294 6.10 -0.78 2.39
C THR A 294 6.26 -0.81 3.91
N SER A 295 7.32 -0.14 4.36
CA SER A 295 7.47 0.24 5.76
C SER A 295 8.14 1.61 5.86
N SER A 296 7.44 2.58 6.46
CA SER A 296 8.03 3.89 6.77
C SER A 296 9.08 3.84 7.88
N VAL A 297 9.24 2.69 8.57
CA VAL A 297 10.25 2.49 9.62
C VAL A 297 11.55 1.99 9.00
N THR A 298 11.49 1.01 8.10
CA THR A 298 12.66 0.42 7.45
C THR A 298 12.98 1.04 6.09
N ASN A 299 12.13 1.93 5.58
CA ASN A 299 12.13 2.47 4.22
C ASN A 299 11.94 1.42 3.12
N GLN A 300 11.49 0.21 3.46
CA GLN A 300 11.08 -0.80 2.47
C GLN A 300 10.03 -0.22 1.52
N GLY A 301 10.18 -0.47 0.22
CA GLY A 301 9.21 -0.12 -0.81
C GLY A 301 9.20 1.35 -1.21
N ARG A 302 10.04 2.19 -0.58
CA ARG A 302 10.08 3.63 -0.87
C ARG A 302 10.53 3.89 -2.30
N ASP A 303 11.67 3.34 -2.68
CA ASP A 303 12.27 3.59 -3.99
C ASP A 303 11.44 2.90 -5.09
N GLU A 304 10.87 1.74 -4.78
CA GLU A 304 9.92 1.05 -5.65
C GLU A 304 8.64 1.87 -5.90
N ILE A 305 8.06 2.49 -4.87
CA ILE A 305 6.93 3.42 -5.06
C ILE A 305 7.32 4.60 -5.94
N LEU A 306 8.46 5.25 -5.67
CA LEU A 306 8.87 6.42 -6.44
C LEU A 306 9.14 6.05 -7.90
N LEU A 307 9.72 4.88 -8.15
CA LEU A 307 9.95 4.38 -9.50
C LEU A 307 8.62 4.05 -10.19
N HIS A 308 7.66 3.44 -9.48
CA HIS A 308 6.30 3.19 -9.98
C HIS A 308 5.52 4.49 -10.27
N MET A 309 5.60 5.49 -9.40
CA MET A 309 5.01 6.81 -9.66
C MET A 309 5.65 7.44 -10.91
N SER A 310 6.97 7.34 -11.06
CA SER A 310 7.68 7.93 -12.19
C SER A 310 7.26 7.33 -13.54
N GLN A 311 7.08 6.01 -13.64
CA GLN A 311 6.62 5.38 -14.89
C GLN A 311 5.20 5.81 -15.25
N LEU A 312 4.29 5.94 -14.26
CA LEU A 312 2.91 6.36 -14.50
C LEU A 312 2.87 7.83 -14.92
N ARG A 313 3.64 8.67 -14.23
CA ARG A 313 3.78 10.11 -14.55
C ARG A 313 4.36 10.31 -15.95
N ASN A 314 5.45 9.63 -16.27
CA ASN A 314 6.14 9.81 -17.56
C ASN A 314 5.30 9.28 -18.72
N TYR A 315 4.49 8.24 -18.50
CA TYR A 315 3.48 7.80 -19.47
C TYR A 315 2.38 8.85 -19.64
N TRP A 316 1.81 9.34 -18.53
CA TRP A 316 0.76 10.36 -18.53
C TRP A 316 1.20 11.68 -19.18
N LEU A 317 2.45 12.11 -18.98
CA LEU A 317 2.98 13.33 -19.60
C LEU A 317 3.16 13.20 -21.12
N LYS A 318 3.25 11.97 -21.62
CA LYS A 318 3.47 11.69 -23.04
C LYS A 318 2.16 11.55 -23.84
N HIS A 319 1.05 11.22 -23.18
CA HIS A 319 -0.21 10.78 -23.81
C HIS A 319 -1.41 11.52 -23.23
#